data_AF-A0A318LTD4-F1
#
_entry.id   AF-A0A318LTD4-F1
#
_cell.length_a   1.000
_cell.length_b   1.000
_cell.length_c   1.000
_cell.angle_alpha   90.00
_cell.angle_beta   90.00
_cell.angle_gamma   90.00
#
_symmetry.space_group_name_H-M   'P 1'
#
loop_
_entity.id
_entity.type
_entity.pdbx_description
1 polymer ?
#
loop_
_entity_poly.entity_id
_entity_poly.type
_entity_poly.pdbx_seq_one_letter_code
_entity_poly.pdbx_strand_id
1 'polypeptide(L)'
;MRTVATPAQLKTLAIRRYETTTGRRWRDLTAVQRAAWLSRTEPVLRAEEGIALDAVWRDGAWQPADQIDLFAELDTAKEVA
;
A
#
# COMPACT_ATOMS: atom_id res chain seq x y z
N MET A 1 -7.85 -13.88 -13.90
CA MET A 1 -7.97 -12.60 -13.19
C MET A 1 -6.60 -12.23 -12.65
N ARG A 2 -6.07 -11.04 -12.99
CA ARG A 2 -4.83 -10.54 -12.36
C ARG A 2 -5.21 -10.09 -10.95
N THR A 3 -4.67 -10.72 -9.92
CA THR A 3 -4.84 -10.29 -8.53
C THR A 3 -4.12 -8.97 -8.34
N VAL A 4 -4.80 -7.98 -7.79
CA VAL A 4 -4.22 -6.67 -7.46
C VAL A 4 -3.14 -6.88 -6.40
N ALA A 5 -2.00 -6.19 -6.55
CA ALA A 5 -0.86 -6.36 -5.65
C ALA A 5 -1.20 -5.94 -4.21
N THR A 6 -0.83 -6.76 -3.23
CA THR A 6 -0.95 -6.43 -1.80
C THR A 6 0.10 -5.37 -1.39
N PRO A 7 -0.05 -4.69 -0.24
CA PRO A 7 0.96 -3.74 0.25
C PRO A 7 2.36 -4.37 0.40
N ALA A 8 2.43 -5.62 0.85
CA ALA A 8 3.68 -6.36 0.97
C ALA A 8 4.32 -6.58 -0.42
N GLN A 9 3.51 -6.93 -1.42
CA GLN A 9 3.98 -7.09 -2.80
C GLN A 9 4.44 -5.75 -3.40
N LEU A 10 3.71 -4.65 -3.21
CA LEU A 10 4.14 -3.32 -3.62
C LEU A 10 5.48 -2.93 -2.99
N LYS A 11 5.66 -3.22 -1.69
CA LYS A 11 6.95 -2.99 -1.01
C LYS A 11 8.07 -3.84 -1.63
N THR A 12 7.84 -5.11 -1.90
CA THR A 12 8.83 -5.98 -2.58
C THR A 12 9.18 -5.46 -3.98
N LEU A 13 8.19 -4.98 -4.75
CA LEU A 13 8.42 -4.36 -6.05
C LEU A 13 9.24 -3.08 -5.94
N ALA A 14 8.94 -2.21 -4.97
CA ALA A 14 9.70 -0.99 -4.72
C ALA A 14 11.16 -1.28 -4.37
N ILE A 15 11.41 -2.32 -3.56
CA ILE A 15 12.75 -2.80 -3.23
C ILE A 15 13.48 -3.27 -4.48
N ARG A 16 12.87 -4.16 -5.27
CA ARG A 16 13.49 -4.68 -6.51
C ARG A 16 13.79 -3.58 -7.51
N ARG A 17 12.87 -2.61 -7.66
CA ARG A 17 13.05 -1.45 -8.51
C ARG A 17 14.24 -0.60 -8.04
N TYR A 18 14.37 -0.35 -6.74
CA TYR A 18 15.53 0.36 -6.20
C TYR A 18 16.85 -0.32 -6.55
N GLU A 19 16.95 -1.63 -6.30
CA GLU A 19 18.18 -2.38 -6.56
C GLU A 19 18.52 -2.40 -8.06
N THR A 20 17.50 -2.53 -8.91
CA THR A 20 17.66 -2.53 -10.38
C THR A 20 18.08 -1.14 -10.90
N THR A 21 17.44 -0.07 -10.43
CA THR A 21 17.70 1.30 -10.91
C THR A 21 19.06 1.84 -10.42
N THR A 22 19.47 1.49 -9.20
CA THR A 22 20.67 2.08 -8.58
C THR A 22 21.89 1.16 -8.56
N GLY A 23 21.71 -0.15 -8.76
CA GLY A 23 22.74 -1.16 -8.56
C GLY A 23 23.15 -1.38 -7.10
N ARG A 24 22.52 -0.69 -6.14
CA ARG A 24 22.82 -0.78 -4.71
C ARG A 24 21.84 -1.70 -4.00
N ARG A 25 22.27 -2.33 -2.90
CA ARG A 25 21.37 -3.17 -2.11
C ARG A 25 20.45 -2.32 -1.23
N TRP A 26 19.20 -2.73 -1.13
CA TRP A 26 18.20 -2.06 -0.28
C TRP A 26 18.59 -2.02 1.19
N ARG A 27 19.25 -3.09 1.66
CA ARG A 27 19.69 -3.21 3.06
C ARG A 27 20.72 -2.14 3.46
N ASP A 28 21.41 -1.55 2.50
CA ASP A 28 22.45 -0.54 2.74
C ASP A 28 21.85 0.87 2.95
N LEU A 29 20.54 1.05 2.70
CA LEU A 29 19.85 2.31 2.96
C LEU A 29 19.52 2.48 4.45
N THR A 30 19.60 3.72 4.93
CA THR A 30 19.05 4.11 6.23
C THR A 30 17.52 4.09 6.21
N ALA A 31 16.88 4.06 7.38
CA ALA A 31 15.42 4.13 7.49
C ALA A 31 14.83 5.37 6.79
N VAL A 32 15.48 6.52 6.91
CA VAL A 32 15.07 7.78 6.28
C VAL A 32 15.14 7.67 4.75
N GLN A 33 16.22 7.11 4.20
CA GLN A 33 16.36 6.92 2.76
C GLN A 33 15.34 5.91 2.22
N ARG A 34 15.06 4.84 2.96
CA ARG A 34 14.01 3.87 2.61
C ARG A 34 12.63 4.53 2.56
N ALA A 35 12.29 5.34 3.57
CA ALA A 35 11.02 6.08 3.60
C ALA A 35 10.91 7.05 2.41
N ALA A 36 11.97 7.81 2.12
CA ALA A 36 11.99 8.73 0.99
C ALA A 36 11.93 8.03 -0.38
N TRP A 37 12.44 6.81 -0.50
CA TRP A 37 12.27 6.01 -1.72
C TRP A 37 10.83 5.51 -1.85
N LEU A 38 10.27 4.94 -0.78
CA LEU A 38 8.92 4.40 -0.78
C LEU A 38 7.88 5.49 -1.07
N SER A 39 7.96 6.66 -0.43
CA SER A 39 7.00 7.75 -0.66
C SER A 39 6.95 8.23 -2.12
N ARG A 40 8.08 8.17 -2.83
CA ARG A 40 8.16 8.54 -4.25
C ARG A 40 7.74 7.42 -5.19
N THR A 41 8.02 6.16 -4.83
CA THR A 41 7.85 5.02 -5.72
C THR A 41 6.48 4.36 -5.58
N GLU A 42 5.92 4.36 -4.38
CA GLU A 42 4.63 3.74 -4.09
C GLU A 42 3.49 4.29 -4.95
N PRO A 43 3.32 5.62 -5.16
CA PRO A 43 2.28 6.15 -6.03
C PRO A 43 2.38 5.62 -7.47
N VAL A 44 3.61 5.48 -7.98
CA VAL A 44 3.88 4.96 -9.32
C VAL A 44 3.50 3.50 -9.43
N LEU A 45 3.90 2.68 -8.44
CA LEU A 45 3.56 1.25 -8.42
C LEU A 45 2.06 1.01 -8.23
N ARG A 46 1.38 1.85 -7.43
CA ARG A 46 -0.08 1.80 -7.31
C ARG A 46 -0.75 2.07 -8.65
N ALA A 47 -0.33 3.12 -9.36
CA ALA A 47 -0.87 3.43 -10.69
C ALA A 47 -0.63 2.29 -11.71
N GLU A 48 0.55 1.66 -11.70
CA GLU A 48 0.87 0.52 -12.56
C GLU A 48 -0.01 -0.72 -12.30
N GLU A 49 -0.43 -0.91 -11.05
CA GLU A 49 -1.32 -2.01 -10.63
C GLU A 49 -2.82 -1.62 -10.66
N GLY A 50 -3.15 -0.40 -11.08
CA GLY A 50 -4.53 0.09 -11.14
C GLY A 50 -5.15 0.36 -9.77
N ILE A 51 -4.33 0.62 -8.75
CA ILE A 51 -4.75 0.95 -7.39
C ILE A 51 -4.87 2.47 -7.27
N ALA A 52 -6.02 2.96 -6.79
CA ALA A 52 -6.22 4.39 -6.53
C ALA A 52 -5.25 4.88 -5.44
N LEU A 53 -4.74 6.11 -5.56
CA LEU A 53 -3.71 6.63 -4.65
C LEU A 53 -4.19 6.79 -3.21
N ASP A 54 -5.47 7.09 -3.04
CA ASP A 54 -6.20 7.21 -1.79
C ASP A 54 -6.73 5.87 -1.28
N ALA A 55 -6.64 4.79 -2.07
CA ALA A 55 -7.11 3.48 -1.62
C ALA A 55 -6.36 3.02 -0.36
N VAL A 56 -7.12 2.43 0.55
CA VAL A 56 -6.65 1.86 1.81
C VAL A 56 -6.73 0.35 1.76
N TRP A 57 -5.73 -0.34 2.31
CA TRP A 57 -5.76 -1.80 2.41
C TRP A 57 -6.52 -2.22 3.68
N ARG A 58 -7.67 -2.88 3.50
CA ARG A 58 -8.53 -3.39 4.59
C ARG A 58 -9.12 -4.74 4.18
N ASP A 59 -9.21 -5.66 5.13
CA ASP A 59 -9.83 -6.98 4.95
C ASP A 59 -9.31 -7.77 3.73
N GLY A 60 -8.02 -7.61 3.42
CA GLY A 60 -7.38 -8.32 2.32
C GLY A 60 -7.63 -7.72 0.93
N ALA A 61 -8.19 -6.51 0.84
CA ALA A 61 -8.44 -5.80 -0.42
C ALA A 61 -8.10 -4.30 -0.33
N TRP A 62 -7.89 -3.68 -1.49
CA TRP A 62 -7.85 -2.22 -1.59
C TRP A 62 -9.28 -1.68 -1.67
N GLN A 63 -9.61 -0.75 -0.79
CA GLN A 63 -10.90 -0.08 -0.70
C GLN A 63 -10.70 1.44 -0.88
N PRO A 64 -11.63 2.18 -1.49
CA PRO A 64 -11.59 3.64 -1.50
C PRO A 64 -11.53 4.22 -0.07
N ALA A 65 -10.82 5.33 0.14
CA ALA A 65 -10.67 5.94 1.47
C ALA A 65 -12.01 6.30 2.13
N ASP A 66 -12.98 6.75 1.33
CA ASP A 66 -14.27 7.25 1.79
C ASP A 66 -15.37 6.17 1.80
N GLN A 67 -15.02 4.89 1.62
CA GLN A 67 -16.00 3.83 1.74
C GLN A 67 -16.32 3.62 3.23
N ILE A 68 -17.39 4.29 3.68
CA ILE A 68 -18.02 4.02 4.99
C ILE A 68 -18.59 2.60 4.90
N ASP A 69 -18.06 1.70 5.72
CA ASP A 69 -18.68 0.40 5.93
C ASP A 69 -19.96 0.61 6.75
N LEU A 70 -21.10 0.59 6.04
CA LEU A 70 -22.43 0.80 6.62
C LEU A 70 -22.79 -0.23 7.69
N PHE A 71 -22.08 -1.35 7.79
CA PHE A 71 -22.31 -2.39 8.80
C PHE A 71 -21.30 -2.33 9.97
N ALA A 72 -20.12 -1.75 9.78
CA ALA A 72 -19.19 -1.47 10.88
C ALA A 72 -19.75 -0.42 11.87
N GLU A 73 -20.55 0.54 11.38
CA GLU A 73 -21.25 1.51 12.24
C GLU A 73 -22.36 0.86 13.09
N LEU A 74 -23.01 -0.21 12.59
CA LEU A 74 -24.10 -0.88 13.30
C LEU A 74 -23.61 -1.77 14.45
N ASP A 75 -22.42 -2.37 14.34
CA ASP A 75 -21.83 -3.14 15.44
C ASP A 75 -21.28 -2.23 16.54
N THR A 76 -20.77 -1.04 16.19
CA THR A 76 -20.34 -0.03 17.17
C THR A 76 -21.52 0.52 17.99
N ALA A 77 -22.71 0.60 17.39
CA ALA A 77 -23.94 1.03 18.08
C ALA A 77 -24.50 -0.01 19.07
N LYS A 78 -24.08 -1.29 18.98
CA LYS A 78 -24.54 -2.35 19.90
C LYS A 78 -23.76 -2.43 21.21
N GLU A 79 -22.56 -1.88 21.30
CA GLU A 79 -21.78 -1.89 22.56
C GLU A 79 -22.16 -0.78 23.55
N VAL A 80 -23.08 0.12 23.18
CA VAL A 80 -23.50 1.27 24.01
C VAL A 80 -24.94 1.15 24.55
N ALA A 81 -25.56 -0.03 24.44
CA ALA A 81 -26.93 -0.29 24.89
C ALA A 81 -27.00 -1.22 26.12
#